data_AF-D7LIY0-F1
#
_entry.id   AF-D7LIY0-F1
#
_cell.length_a   1.000
_cell.length_b   1.000
_cell.length_c   1.000
_cell.angle_alpha   90.00
_cell.angle_beta   90.00
_cell.angle_gamma   90.00
#
_symmetry.space_group_name_H-M   'P 1'
#
loop_
_entity.id
_entity.type
_entity.pdbx_description
1 polymer ?
#
loop_
_entity_poly.entity_id
_entity_poly.type
_entity_poly.pdbx_seq_one_letter_code
_entity_poly.pdbx_strand_id
1 'polypeptide(L)' 'MAKTINSMCLTTILMIIFVISTGIPKSEAACFTFKGECSVTPPCSSSGNCKTCCQAAWGSGACGKCELEGSELHCHCYT' A
#
# COMPACT_ATOMS: atom_id res chain seq x y z
N MET A 1 21.55 -41.22 27.47
CA MET A 1 21.76 -40.46 26.22
C MET A 1 20.42 -39.91 25.76
N ALA A 2 20.17 -38.61 25.93
CA ALA A 2 18.92 -37.97 25.55
C ALA A 2 19.18 -36.45 25.44
N LYS A 3 19.93 -36.02 24.43
CA LYS A 3 20.32 -34.60 24.31
C LYS A 3 20.34 -34.13 22.87
N THR A 4 19.25 -34.41 22.14
CA THR A 4 19.10 -33.85 20.78
C THR A 4 17.64 -33.59 20.37
N ILE A 5 16.65 -34.04 21.14
CA ILE A 5 15.24 -34.01 20.72
C ILE A 5 14.53 -32.67 21.06
N ASN A 6 15.07 -31.87 21.99
CA ASN A 6 14.46 -30.58 22.36
C ASN A 6 14.92 -29.37 21.54
N SER A 7 16.06 -29.47 20.82
CA SER A 7 16.63 -28.29 20.15
C SER A 7 15.98 -28.02 18.79
N MET A 8 15.50 -29.05 18.08
CA MET A 8 14.88 -28.88 16.76
C MET A 8 13.43 -28.40 16.84
N CYS A 9 12.75 -28.62 17.98
CA CYS A 9 11.39 -28.16 18.21
C CYS A 9 11.35 -26.66 18.54
N LEU A 10 12.38 -26.14 19.22
CA LEU A 10 12.41 -24.73 19.59
C LEU A 10 12.58 -23.81 18.37
N THR A 11 13.43 -24.20 17.42
CA THR A 11 13.69 -23.39 16.21
C THR A 11 12.48 -23.34 15.28
N THR A 12 11.73 -24.44 15.16
CA THR A 12 10.50 -24.46 14.36
C THR A 12 9.38 -23.64 15.00
N ILE A 13 9.20 -23.74 16.32
CA ILE A 13 8.24 -22.90 17.06
C ILE A 13 8.60 -21.42 16.92
N LEU A 14 9.88 -21.06 17.05
CA LEU A 14 10.34 -19.68 16.87
C LEU A 14 10.04 -19.15 15.46
N MET A 15 10.32 -19.92 14.41
CA MET A 15 10.01 -19.54 13.03
C MET A 15 8.52 -19.25 12.83
N ILE A 16 7.64 -20.09 13.37
CA ILE A 16 6.18 -19.91 13.28
C ILE A 16 5.76 -18.63 13.99
N ILE A 17 6.30 -18.36 15.19
CA ILE A 17 6.03 -17.13 15.94
C ILE A 17 6.51 -15.89 15.16
N PHE A 18 7.69 -15.96 14.52
CA PHE A 18 8.20 -14.85 13.71
C PHE A 18 7.28 -14.52 12.53
N VAL A 19 6.82 -15.53 11.79
CA VAL A 19 5.92 -15.34 10.64
C VAL A 19 4.57 -14.73 11.06
N ILE A 20 4.05 -15.10 12.23
CA ILE A 20 2.80 -14.52 12.76
C ILE A 20 3.04 -13.10 13.27
N SER A 21 4.19 -12.84 13.89
CA SER A 21 4.53 -11.54 14.51
C SER A 21 4.81 -10.44 13.49
N THR A 22 5.33 -10.79 12.31
CA THR A 22 5.53 -9.80 11.25
C THR A 22 4.21 -9.29 10.64
N GLY A 23 3.09 -9.92 10.99
CA GLY A 23 1.81 -9.69 10.33
C GLY A 23 1.88 -10.12 8.86
N ILE A 24 0.75 -10.55 8.29
CA ILE A 24 0.65 -10.54 6.84
C ILE A 24 0.78 -9.07 6.44
N PRO A 25 1.74 -8.67 5.59
CA PRO A 25 1.79 -7.30 5.11
C PRO A 25 0.41 -7.05 4.52
N LYS A 26 -0.36 -6.15 5.16
CA LYS A 26 -1.55 -5.59 4.54
C LYS A 26 -1.02 -5.00 3.26
N SER A 27 -1.26 -5.69 2.14
CA SER A 27 -0.85 -5.22 0.84
C SER A 27 -1.44 -3.83 0.73
N GLU A 28 -0.59 -2.82 0.88
CA GLU A 28 -0.93 -1.48 0.45
C GLU A 28 -1.39 -1.69 -0.99
N ALA A 29 -2.62 -1.27 -1.30
CA ALA A 29 -3.20 -1.46 -2.63
C ALA A 29 -2.14 -1.02 -3.63
N ALA A 30 -1.74 -1.95 -4.47
CA ALA A 30 -0.52 -1.84 -5.22
C ALA A 30 -0.85 -0.93 -6.40
N CYS A 31 -0.73 0.39 -6.18
CA CYS A 31 -1.21 1.49 -7.03
C CYS A 31 -0.51 1.52 -8.41
N PHE A 32 -0.73 0.50 -9.23
CA PHE A 32 0.03 0.25 -10.45
C PHE A 32 -0.80 0.45 -11.72
N THR A 33 -2.12 0.33 -11.62
CA THR A 33 -3.01 0.45 -12.78
C THR A 33 -3.61 1.84 -12.82
N PHE A 34 -3.24 2.64 -13.83
CA PHE A 34 -3.89 3.93 -14.06
C PHE A 34 -5.38 3.75 -14.39
N LYS A 35 -6.23 4.55 -13.77
CA LYS A 35 -7.68 4.54 -13.96
C LYS A 35 -8.22 5.79 -14.63
N GLY A 36 -7.54 6.91 -14.48
CA GLY A 36 -7.96 8.20 -14.99
C GLY A 36 -7.50 9.33 -14.08
N GLU A 37 -8.10 10.49 -14.30
CA GLU A 37 -7.76 11.72 -13.60
C GLU A 37 -8.93 12.24 -12.78
N CYS A 38 -8.63 12.99 -11.74
CA CYS A 38 -9.61 13.67 -10.91
C CYS A 38 -9.37 15.18 -10.98
N SER A 39 -10.42 15.96 -11.25
CA SER A 39 -10.31 17.41 -11.21
C SER A 39 -10.26 17.88 -9.75
N VAL A 40 -9.06 18.18 -9.28
CA VAL A 40 -8.85 18.81 -7.97
C VAL A 40 -8.61 20.31 -8.16
N THR A 41 -9.15 21.12 -7.24
CA THR A 41 -8.91 22.57 -7.26
C THR A 41 -7.39 22.81 -7.22
N PRO A 42 -6.82 23.57 -8.17
CA PRO A 42 -5.39 23.81 -8.19
C PRO A 42 -4.95 24.56 -6.93
N PRO A 43 -3.74 24.25 -6.40
CA PRO A 43 -2.81 23.26 -6.92
C PRO A 43 -3.13 21.84 -6.42
N CYS A 44 -2.83 20.82 -7.24
CA CYS A 44 -2.64 19.44 -6.77
C CYS A 44 -1.35 19.35 -5.92
N SER A 45 -1.14 20.26 -4.99
CA SER A 45 0.05 20.28 -4.13
C SER A 45 -0.11 19.38 -2.91
N SER A 46 -1.35 19.02 -2.56
CA SER A 46 -1.65 18.08 -1.48
C SER A 46 -2.20 16.77 -2.04
N SER A 47 -1.37 15.74 -2.01
CA SER A 47 -1.73 14.36 -2.39
C SER A 47 -2.93 13.81 -1.61
N GLY A 48 -3.28 14.42 -0.47
CA GLY A 48 -4.49 14.11 0.28
C GLY A 48 -5.79 14.38 -0.50
N ASN A 49 -5.92 15.56 -1.10
CA ASN A 49 -7.12 15.92 -1.87
C ASN A 49 -7.28 15.05 -3.11
N CYS A 50 -6.16 14.76 -3.77
CA CYS A 50 -6.12 13.86 -4.91
C CYS A 50 -6.54 12.44 -4.51
N LYS A 51 -5.98 11.90 -3.42
CA LYS A 51 -6.38 10.58 -2.89
C LYS A 51 -7.86 10.53 -2.54
N THR A 52 -8.41 11.54 -1.85
CA THR A 52 -9.84 11.58 -1.52
C THR A 52 -10.71 11.61 -2.77
N CYS A 53 -10.33 12.38 -3.79
CA CYS A 53 -11.05 12.41 -5.07
C CYS A 53 -11.01 11.04 -5.75
N CYS A 54 -9.83 10.41 -5.84
CA CYS A 54 -9.69 9.08 -6.41
C CYS A 54 -10.48 8.03 -5.62
N GLN A 55 -10.49 8.10 -4.30
CA GLN A 55 -11.26 7.18 -3.46
C GLN A 55 -12.77 7.37 -3.60
N ALA A 56 -13.24 8.60 -3.84
CA ALA A 56 -14.65 8.88 -4.10
C ALA A 56 -15.11 8.32 -5.44
N ALA A 57 -14.25 8.34 -6.46
CA ALA A 57 -14.58 7.88 -7.81
C ALA A 57 -14.36 6.38 -8.04
N TRP A 58 -13.30 5.79 -7.47
CA TRP A 58 -12.90 4.38 -7.72
C TRP A 58 -12.91 3.50 -6.46
N GLY A 59 -13.32 4.03 -5.30
CA GLY A 59 -13.44 3.29 -4.04
C GLY A 59 -12.22 3.41 -3.13
N SER A 60 -12.35 2.95 -1.88
CA SER A 60 -11.36 3.16 -0.82
C SER A 60 -9.96 2.60 -1.11
N GLY A 61 -9.84 1.63 -2.01
CA GLY A 61 -8.56 1.08 -2.46
C GLY A 61 -7.82 1.93 -3.49
N ALA A 62 -8.45 2.98 -4.03
CA ALA A 62 -7.83 3.83 -5.04
C ALA A 62 -6.78 4.76 -4.43
N CYS A 63 -5.74 5.01 -5.22
CA CYS A 63 -4.62 5.88 -4.87
C CYS A 63 -4.68 7.13 -5.73
N GLY A 64 -4.33 8.28 -5.15
CA GLY A 64 -4.15 9.52 -5.89
C GLY A 64 -2.72 9.99 -5.83
N LYS A 65 -2.15 10.33 -6.98
CA LYS A 65 -0.83 10.96 -7.11
C LYS A 65 -0.96 12.24 -7.91
N CYS A 66 -0.31 13.28 -7.43
CA CYS A 66 -0.22 14.54 -8.13
C CYS A 66 1.04 14.51 -9.01
N GLU A 67 0.87 14.45 -10.32
CA GLU A 67 1.97 14.35 -11.29
C GLU A 67 1.99 15.60 -12.18
N LEU A 68 3.18 16.03 -12.57
CA LEU A 68 3.36 17.19 -13.43
C LEU A 68 3.25 16.73 -14.89
N GLU A 69 2.26 17.25 -15.61
CA GLU A 69 2.13 17.08 -17.06
C GLU A 69 2.32 18.43 -17.75
N GLY A 70 3.43 18.57 -18.46
CA GLY A 70 3.84 19.85 -19.06
C GLY A 70 4.13 20.91 -18.00
N SER A 71 3.23 21.88 -17.85
CA SER A 71 3.31 22.98 -16.86
C SER A 71 2.25 22.91 -15.77
N GLU A 72 1.36 21.91 -15.82
CA GLU A 72 0.22 21.78 -14.91
C GLU A 72 0.34 20.50 -14.07
N LEU A 73 -0.28 20.53 -12.90
CA LEU A 73 -0.19 19.45 -11.92
C LEU A 73 -1.53 18.70 -11.87
N HIS A 74 -1.53 17.50 -12.43
CA HIS A 74 -2.69 16.65 -12.61
C HIS A 74 -2.81 15.64 -11.47
N CYS A 75 -4.04 15.35 -11.06
CA CYS A 75 -4.30 14.28 -10.10
C CYS A 75 -4.59 12.97 -10.84
N HIS A 76 -3.65 12.05 -10.81
CA HIS A 76 -3.74 10.74 -11.42
C HIS A 76 -4.19 9.70 -10.41
N CYS A 77 -5.17 8.89 -10.82
CA CYS A 77 -5.77 7.86 -9.99
C CYS A 77 -5.33 6.45 -10.42
N TYR A 78 -4.96 5.64 -9.43
CA TYR A 78 -4.47 4.29 -9.63
C TYR A 78 -5.18 3.27 -8.74
N THR A 79 -5.13 2.00 -9.13
CA THR A 79 -5.51 0.84 -8.29
C THR A 79 -4.43 -0.23 -8.34
#